data_AF-A0A538RH05-F1
#
_entry.id   AF-A0A538RH05-F1
#
_cell.length_a   1.000
_cell.length_b   1.000
_cell.length_c   1.000
_cell.angle_alpha   90.00
_cell.angle_beta   90.00
_cell.angle_gamma   90.00
#
_symmetry.space_group_name_H-M   'P 1'
#
loop_
_entity.id
_entity.type
_entity.pdbx_description
1 polymer ?
#
loop_
_entity_poly.entity_id
_entity_poly.type
_entity_poly.pdbx_seq_one_letter_code
_entity_poly.pdbx_strand_id
1 'polypeptide(L)'
;MCFQQPVGGVQIVSPDALKDTFRAVGASVRLVVLNACYTEVQAHALRTHVDCVIGTRGSIQDDAAIHFAIGLYGGIGGGASIASAYRQGRAAISLKGLRDRDRPQLKVRAGIDADSLVLADDGPSSAGPCRDQPRARRARG
;
A
#
# COMPACT_ATOMS: atom_id res chain seq x y z
N MET A 1 15.81 -3.99 11.22
CA MET A 1 14.45 -4.46 10.86
C MET A 1 14.45 -5.97 11.01
N CYS A 2 13.39 -6.54 11.58
CA CYS A 2 13.24 -7.98 11.64
C CYS A 2 12.08 -8.45 10.75
N PHE A 3 12.23 -9.64 10.19
CA PHE A 3 11.23 -10.30 9.37
C PHE A 3 10.73 -11.52 10.13
N GLN A 4 9.42 -11.76 10.04
CA GLN A 4 8.81 -12.96 10.58
C GLN A 4 9.19 -14.16 9.70
N GLN A 5 9.65 -15.24 10.32
CA GLN A 5 9.89 -16.49 9.61
C GLN A 5 8.59 -17.32 9.51
N PRO A 6 8.41 -18.15 8.45
CA PRO A 6 7.20 -18.94 8.25
C PRO A 6 6.84 -19.88 9.41
N VAL A 7 7.84 -20.39 10.14
CA VAL A 7 7.67 -21.34 11.26
C VAL A 7 7.60 -20.65 12.62
N GLY A 8 7.40 -19.33 12.64
CA GLY A 8 7.61 -18.50 13.83
C GLY A 8 9.10 -18.19 14.03
N GLY A 9 9.39 -17.06 14.68
CA GLY A 9 10.75 -16.56 14.86
C GLY A 9 11.04 -15.26 14.11
N VAL A 10 12.18 -14.67 14.45
CA VAL A 10 12.57 -13.31 14.07
C VAL A 10 13.90 -13.38 13.33
N GLN A 11 13.90 -13.03 12.04
CA GLN A 11 15.13 -12.89 11.25
C GLN A 11 15.54 -11.42 11.21
N ILE A 12 16.72 -11.09 11.72
CA ILE A 12 17.28 -9.75 11.58
C ILE A 12 17.80 -9.57 10.15
N VAL A 13 17.26 -8.58 9.44
CA VAL A 13 17.66 -8.24 8.07
C VAL A 13 18.43 -6.93 8.11
N SER A 14 19.65 -6.96 7.54
CA SER A 14 20.47 -5.77 7.42
C SER A 14 19.89 -4.81 6.35
N PRO A 15 20.11 -3.49 6.49
CA PRO A 15 19.72 -2.54 5.46
C PRO A 15 20.29 -2.86 4.07
N ASP A 16 21.52 -3.39 4.01
CA ASP A 16 22.18 -3.72 2.74
C ASP A 16 21.56 -4.95 2.07
N ALA A 17 21.22 -6.00 2.83
CA ALA A 17 20.48 -7.15 2.29
C ALA A 17 19.13 -6.73 1.69
N LEU A 18 18.45 -5.78 2.32
CA LEU A 18 17.20 -5.24 1.82
C LEU A 18 17.40 -4.43 0.53
N LYS A 19 18.45 -3.58 0.47
CA LYS A 19 18.81 -2.86 -0.77
C LYS A 19 19.13 -3.83 -1.90
N ASP A 20 19.91 -4.87 -1.64
CA ASP A 20 20.31 -5.85 -2.64
C ASP A 20 19.09 -6.63 -3.17
N THR A 21 18.11 -6.91 -2.31
CA THR A 21 16.83 -7.50 -2.73
C THR A 21 16.10 -6.59 -3.71
N PHE A 22 15.92 -5.31 -3.39
CA PHE A 22 15.22 -4.38 -4.28
C PHE A 22 16.02 -4.06 -5.55
N ARG A 23 17.36 -4.09 -5.49
CA ARG A 23 18.21 -4.02 -6.69
C ARG A 23 18.01 -5.24 -7.59
N ALA A 24 17.94 -6.43 -7.03
CA ALA A 24 17.76 -7.68 -7.77
C ALA A 24 16.38 -7.77 -8.44
N VAL A 25 15.33 -7.24 -7.80
CA VAL A 25 13.97 -7.15 -8.38
C VAL A 25 13.91 -6.16 -9.56
N GLY A 26 14.85 -5.22 -9.65
CA GLY A 26 14.92 -4.22 -10.72
C GLY A 26 13.95 -3.04 -10.54
N ALA A 27 13.78 -2.22 -11.58
CA ALA A 27 13.02 -0.97 -11.56
C ALA A 27 11.48 -1.12 -11.53
N SER A 28 10.95 -2.28 -11.13
CA SER A 28 9.52 -2.61 -11.24
C SER A 28 8.71 -2.27 -9.99
N VAL A 29 9.35 -2.04 -8.83
CA VAL A 29 8.61 -1.84 -7.58
C VAL A 29 8.14 -0.40 -7.44
N ARG A 30 6.82 -0.22 -7.52
CA ARG A 30 6.14 1.08 -7.43
C ARG A 30 5.87 1.53 -6.00
N LEU A 31 5.51 0.60 -5.11
CA LEU A 31 5.20 0.90 -3.71
C LEU A 31 5.71 -0.19 -2.77
N VAL A 32 6.36 0.22 -1.68
CA VAL A 32 6.67 -0.63 -0.52
C VAL A 32 6.01 -0.04 0.71
N VAL A 33 5.33 -0.88 1.51
CA VAL A 33 4.76 -0.51 2.81
C VAL A 33 5.49 -1.29 3.90
N LEU A 34 6.26 -0.59 4.73
CA LEU A 34 6.98 -1.19 5.85
C LEU A 34 6.07 -1.27 7.07
N ASN A 35 5.41 -2.41 7.25
CA ASN A 35 4.48 -2.67 8.37
C ASN A 35 5.22 -2.93 9.70
N ALA A 36 6.06 -1.98 10.13
CA ALA A 36 6.72 -2.03 11.43
C ALA A 36 7.01 -0.61 11.96
N CYS A 37 7.13 -0.51 13.28
CA CYS A 37 7.54 0.72 13.96
C CYS A 37 9.02 1.06 13.63
N TYR A 38 9.37 2.35 13.72
CA TYR A 38 10.74 2.86 13.54
C TYR A 38 11.36 2.53 12.17
N THR A 39 10.55 2.50 11.11
CA THR A 39 10.95 2.11 9.76
C THR A 39 11.26 3.28 8.82
N GLU A 40 11.19 4.53 9.29
CA GLU A 40 11.45 5.72 8.47
C GLU A 40 12.87 5.73 7.85
N VAL A 41 13.89 5.33 8.62
CA VAL A 41 15.28 5.28 8.14
C VAL A 41 15.44 4.29 6.99
N GLN A 42 14.76 3.14 7.09
CA GLN A 42 14.75 2.13 6.04
C GLN A 42 13.97 2.61 4.83
N ALA A 43 12.82 3.27 5.03
CA ALA A 43 12.06 3.89 3.94
C ALA A 43 12.91 4.91 3.17
N HIS A 44 13.72 5.71 3.88
CA HIS A 44 14.64 6.64 3.26
C HIS A 44 15.74 5.94 2.45
N ALA A 45 16.32 4.85 2.96
CA ALA A 45 17.35 4.09 2.26
C ALA A 45 16.81 3.38 1.01
N LEU A 46 15.54 2.97 1.01
CA LEU A 46 14.92 2.23 -0.10
C LEU A 46 14.42 3.12 -1.24
N ARG A 47 14.17 4.41 -0.99
CA ARG A 47 13.64 5.33 -2.01
C ARG A 47 14.55 5.50 -3.24
N THR A 48 15.81 5.08 -3.17
CA THR A 48 16.71 5.10 -4.34
C THR A 48 16.39 4.00 -5.35
N HIS A 49 15.69 2.95 -4.91
CA HIS A 49 15.39 1.77 -5.73
C HIS A 49 13.89 1.57 -5.96
N VAL A 50 13.04 2.15 -5.11
CA VAL A 50 11.57 2.04 -5.15
C VAL A 50 10.95 3.41 -5.35
N ASP A 51 9.91 3.52 -6.19
CA ASP A 51 9.24 4.79 -6.51
C ASP A 51 8.65 5.46 -5.27
N CYS A 52 7.93 4.70 -4.45
CA CYS A 52 7.33 5.15 -3.21
C CYS A 52 7.56 4.13 -2.07
N VAL A 53 7.92 4.62 -0.89
CA VAL A 53 8.04 3.79 0.32
C VAL A 53 7.31 4.45 1.47
N ILE A 54 6.38 3.72 2.10
CA ILE A 54 5.71 4.14 3.32
C ILE A 54 6.39 3.43 4.50
N GLY A 55 6.90 4.22 5.44
CA GLY A 55 7.40 3.72 6.72
C GLY A 55 6.78 4.47 7.90
N THR A 56 7.22 4.17 9.11
CA THR A 56 6.68 4.74 10.35
C THR A 56 7.78 5.43 11.15
N ARG A 57 7.56 6.70 11.52
CA ARG A 57 8.44 7.48 12.39
C ARG A 57 8.15 7.19 13.86
N GLY A 58 8.93 6.30 14.44
CA GLY A 58 8.76 5.91 15.84
C GLY A 58 7.76 4.76 16.01
N SER A 59 7.21 4.61 17.21
CA SER A 59 6.10 3.72 17.47
C SER A 59 4.78 4.29 16.90
N ILE A 60 3.91 3.38 16.47
CA ILE A 60 2.51 3.63 16.13
C ILE A 60 1.66 2.66 16.95
N GLN A 61 0.53 3.12 17.48
CA GLN A 61 -0.42 2.22 18.14
C GLN A 61 -1.10 1.29 17.13
N ASP A 62 -1.40 0.05 17.54
CA ASP A 62 -1.98 -0.97 16.67
C ASP A 62 -3.29 -0.49 16.00
N ASP A 63 -4.20 0.12 16.75
CA ASP A 63 -5.45 0.67 16.20
C ASP A 63 -5.20 1.74 15.13
N ALA A 64 -4.20 2.60 15.34
CA ALA A 64 -3.83 3.62 14.36
C ALA A 64 -3.20 2.97 13.11
N ALA A 65 -2.39 1.94 13.27
CA ALA A 65 -1.82 1.19 12.15
C ALA A 65 -2.90 0.46 11.33
N ILE A 66 -3.89 -0.15 12.00
CA ILE A 66 -5.04 -0.81 11.36
C ILE A 66 -5.85 0.23 10.56
N HIS A 67 -6.23 1.35 11.17
CA HIS A 67 -7.01 2.38 10.48
C HIS A 67 -6.25 3.06 9.35
N PHE A 68 -4.95 3.26 9.50
CA PHE A 68 -4.09 3.69 8.40
C PHE A 68 -4.12 2.70 7.24
N ALA A 69 -3.95 1.41 7.51
CA ALA A 69 -3.99 0.37 6.50
C ALA A 69 -5.35 0.30 5.79
N ILE A 70 -6.46 0.43 6.53
CA ILE A 70 -7.81 0.49 5.96
C ILE A 70 -7.93 1.64 4.96
N GLY A 71 -7.56 2.86 5.34
CA GLY A 71 -7.65 4.02 4.45
C GLY A 71 -6.66 3.95 3.27
N LEU A 72 -5.44 3.47 3.51
CA LEU A 72 -4.41 3.32 2.48
C LEU A 72 -4.81 2.28 1.44
N TYR A 73 -5.09 1.04 1.85
CA TYR A 73 -5.43 -0.02 0.92
C TYR A 73 -6.82 0.18 0.30
N GLY A 74 -7.77 0.78 1.02
CA GLY A 74 -9.04 1.20 0.46
C GLY A 74 -8.87 2.23 -0.67
N GLY A 75 -8.01 3.23 -0.46
CA GLY A 75 -7.68 4.21 -1.49
C GLY A 75 -6.99 3.59 -2.70
N ILE A 76 -6.00 2.72 -2.47
CA ILE A 76 -5.31 2.00 -3.55
C ILE A 76 -6.31 1.14 -4.34
N GLY A 77 -7.14 0.35 -3.66
CA GLY A 77 -8.14 -0.51 -4.30
C GLY A 77 -9.25 0.28 -5.01
N GLY A 78 -9.50 1.52 -4.61
CA GLY A 78 -10.42 2.45 -5.27
C GLY A 78 -9.79 3.27 -6.41
N GLY A 79 -8.60 2.90 -6.90
CA GLY A 79 -7.93 3.59 -8.01
C GLY A 79 -7.32 4.95 -7.65
N ALA A 80 -7.17 5.27 -6.36
CA ALA A 80 -6.51 6.49 -5.96
C ALA A 80 -4.99 6.42 -6.20
N SER A 81 -4.38 7.57 -6.49
CA SER A 81 -2.91 7.66 -6.53
C SER A 81 -2.29 7.38 -5.17
N ILE A 82 -1.03 6.98 -5.12
CA ILE A 82 -0.31 6.67 -3.87
C ILE A 82 -0.39 7.82 -2.88
N ALA A 83 -0.18 9.07 -3.31
CA ALA A 83 -0.26 10.22 -2.42
C ALA A 83 -1.68 10.42 -1.87
N SER A 84 -2.70 10.22 -2.69
CA SER A 84 -4.10 10.31 -2.26
C SER A 84 -4.46 9.19 -1.27
N ALA A 85 -4.11 7.94 -1.58
CA ALA A 85 -4.32 6.81 -0.69
C ALA A 85 -3.59 6.98 0.66
N TYR A 86 -2.36 7.49 0.64
CA TYR A 86 -1.62 7.84 1.86
C TYR A 86 -2.36 8.90 2.71
N ARG A 87 -2.90 9.95 2.07
CA ARG A 87 -3.73 10.96 2.76
C ARG A 87 -5.02 10.34 3.32
N GLN A 88 -5.65 9.41 2.60
CA GLN A 88 -6.83 8.68 3.08
C GLN A 88 -6.52 7.83 4.33
N GLY A 89 -5.37 7.13 4.36
CA GLY A 89 -4.90 6.43 5.56
C GLY A 89 -4.75 7.35 6.77
N ARG A 90 -4.13 8.54 6.60
CA ARG A 90 -4.00 9.54 7.68
C ARG A 90 -5.34 10.12 8.11
N ALA A 91 -6.26 10.33 7.16
CA ALA A 91 -7.62 10.78 7.44
C ALA A 91 -8.41 9.72 8.24
N ALA A 92 -8.24 8.43 7.93
CA ALA A 92 -8.89 7.34 8.64
C ALA A 92 -8.47 7.26 10.12
N ILE A 93 -7.18 7.46 10.43
CA ILE A 93 -6.73 7.62 11.83
C ILE A 93 -7.44 8.80 12.50
N SER A 94 -7.45 9.96 11.81
CA SER A 94 -8.02 11.20 12.36
C SER A 94 -9.52 11.08 12.63
N LEU A 95 -10.26 10.44 11.71
CA LEU A 95 -11.71 10.24 11.81
C LEU A 95 -12.10 9.39 13.02
N LYS A 96 -11.20 8.49 13.45
CA LYS A 96 -11.40 7.67 14.65
C LYS A 96 -10.94 8.34 15.94
N GLY A 97 -10.45 9.59 15.88
CA GLY A 97 -9.92 10.31 17.03
C GLY A 97 -8.63 9.69 17.59
N LEU A 98 -7.96 8.85 16.80
CA LEU A 98 -6.74 8.16 17.22
C LEU A 98 -5.53 9.08 17.12
N ARG A 99 -4.54 8.82 17.99
CA ARG A 99 -3.24 9.48 17.93
C ARG A 99 -2.43 8.93 16.75
N ASP A 100 -1.22 9.44 16.55
CA ASP A 100 -0.24 8.88 15.61
C ASP A 100 -0.52 9.05 14.10
N ARG A 101 -1.45 9.92 13.70
CA ARG A 101 -1.71 10.23 12.27
C ARG A 101 -0.50 10.72 11.47
N ASP A 102 0.50 11.26 12.17
CA ASP A 102 1.72 11.82 11.60
C ASP A 102 2.91 10.84 11.75
N ARG A 103 2.67 9.62 12.25
CA ARG A 103 3.69 8.55 12.32
C ARG A 103 3.94 7.92 10.96
N PRO A 104 2.93 7.57 10.13
CA PRO A 104 3.20 7.13 8.77
C PRO A 104 3.93 8.23 8.00
N GLN A 105 4.90 7.85 7.18
CA GLN A 105 5.75 8.74 6.40
C GLN A 105 5.90 8.17 4.99
N LEU A 106 5.40 8.90 4.00
CA LEU A 106 5.62 8.62 2.59
C LEU A 106 6.96 9.22 2.13
N LYS A 107 7.84 8.37 1.60
CA LYS A 107 9.10 8.76 0.95
C LYS A 107 8.98 8.46 -0.54
N VAL A 108 9.25 9.47 -1.37
CA VAL A 108 9.15 9.38 -2.84
C VAL A 108 10.55 9.49 -3.44
N ARG A 109 10.83 8.70 -4.47
CA ARG A 109 12.07 8.79 -5.25
C ARG A 109 12.12 10.11 -6.03
N ALA A 110 13.31 10.67 -6.19
CA ALA A 110 13.48 11.86 -7.02
C ALA A 110 12.97 11.63 -8.45
N GLY A 111 12.24 12.60 -8.99
CA GLY A 111 11.64 12.54 -10.33
C GLY A 111 10.35 11.73 -10.44
N ILE A 112 9.84 11.16 -9.35
CA ILE A 112 8.53 10.51 -9.31
C ILE A 112 7.51 11.46 -8.71
N ASP A 113 6.34 11.56 -9.36
CA ASP A 113 5.16 12.20 -8.81
C ASP A 113 4.22 11.13 -8.21
N ALA A 114 4.04 11.18 -6.89
CA ALA A 114 3.17 10.25 -6.18
C ALA A 114 1.67 10.58 -6.33
N ASP A 115 1.32 11.79 -6.76
CA ASP A 115 -0.06 12.19 -7.02
C ASP A 115 -0.57 11.67 -8.37
N SER A 116 0.32 11.33 -9.31
CA SER A 116 -0.03 10.71 -10.60
C SER A 116 0.13 9.19 -10.64
N LEU A 117 0.67 8.57 -9.60
CA LEU A 117 1.00 7.14 -9.59
C LEU A 117 -0.15 6.32 -9.01
N VAL A 118 -0.91 5.65 -9.89
CA VAL A 118 -2.01 4.73 -9.54
C VAL A 118 -1.51 3.28 -9.68
N LEU A 119 -1.92 2.40 -8.76
CA LEU A 119 -1.52 0.98 -8.74
C LEU A 119 -2.63 0.03 -9.20
N ALA A 120 -3.87 0.33 -8.84
CA ALA A 120 -5.03 -0.40 -9.32
C ALA A 120 -5.52 0.30 -10.59
N ASP A 121 -5.01 -0.14 -11.73
CA ASP A 121 -5.51 0.27 -13.03
C ASP A 121 -6.68 -0.68 -13.37
N ASP A 122 -7.90 -0.21 -13.15
CA ASP A 122 -9.06 -0.80 -13.83
C ASP A 122 -8.94 -0.38 -15.31
N GLY A 123 -8.11 -1.09 -16.07
CA GLY A 123 -8.20 -1.03 -17.54
C GLY A 123 -9.69 -1.14 -17.93
N PRO A 124 -10.15 -0.44 -18.99
CA PRO A 124 -11.57 -0.18 -19.21
C PRO A 124 -12.37 -1.44 -18.95
N SER A 125 -13.14 -1.41 -17.86
CA SER A 125 -13.94 -2.55 -17.42
C SER A 125 -14.69 -3.04 -18.64
N SER A 126 -14.32 -4.21 -19.16
CA SER A 126 -15.16 -4.95 -20.07
C SER A 126 -16.29 -5.52 -19.22
N ALA A 127 -17.11 -4.63 -18.66
CA ALA A 127 -18.52 -4.88 -18.44
C ALA A 127 -19.11 -5.13 -19.83
N GLY A 128 -18.90 -6.35 -20.33
CA GLY A 128 -19.69 -6.85 -21.44
C GLY A 128 -21.15 -6.64 -21.06
N PRO A 129 -21.99 -6.10 -21.97
CA PRO A 129 -23.38 -5.82 -21.65
C PRO A 129 -24.00 -7.08 -21.06
N CYS A 130 -24.66 -6.93 -19.91
CA CYS A 130 -25.47 -7.97 -19.31
C CYS A 130 -26.37 -8.54 -20.41
N ARG A 131 -26.06 -9.77 -20.87
CA ARG A 131 -26.88 -10.45 -21.85
C ARG A 131 -28.18 -10.81 -21.15
N ASP A 132 -29.17 -9.93 -21.26
CA ASP A 132 -30.57 -10.26 -20.99
C ASP A 132 -30.99 -11.35 -21.96
N GLN A 133 -30.86 -12.60 -21.54
CA GLN A 133 -31.53 -13.71 -22.21
C GLN A 133 -32.97 -13.77 -21.69
N PRO A 134 -33.99 -13.57 -22.54
CA PRO A 134 -35.37 -13.74 -22.13
C PRO A 134 -35.61 -15.21 -21.78
N ARG A 135 -36.08 -15.47 -20.55
CA ARG A 135 -36.55 -16.80 -20.12
C ARG A 135 -37.68 -17.25 -21.05
N ALA A 136 -37.41 -18.25 -21.87
CA ALA A 136 -38.42 -18.92 -22.68
C ALA A 136 -39.55 -19.45 -21.79
N ARG A 137 -40.74 -18.86 -21.94
CA ARG A 137 -41.97 -19.28 -21.30
C ARG A 137 -42.41 -20.59 -21.96
N ARG A 138 -42.14 -21.73 -21.32
CA ARG A 138 -42.69 -23.03 -21.75
C ARG A 138 -44.21 -22.97 -21.58
N ALA A 139 -44.92 -22.89 -22.70
CA ALA A 139 -46.33 -23.23 -22.77
C ALA A 139 -46.48 -24.75 -22.57
N ARG A 140 -47.40 -25.16 -21.69
CA ARG A 140 -47.99 -26.50 -21.72
C ARG A 140 -49.50 -26.29 -21.75
N GLY A 141 -50.13 -26.85 -22.78
CA GLY A 141 -51.56 -27.15 -22.78
C GLY A 141 -51.85 -28.40 -21.97
#